data_AF-I7J3M8-F1
#
_entry.id   AF-I7J3M8-F1
#
_cell.length_a   1.000
_cell.length_b   1.000
_cell.length_c   1.000
_cell.angle_alpha   90.00
_cell.angle_beta   90.00
_cell.angle_gamma   90.00
#
_symmetry.space_group_name_H-M   'P 1'
#
loop_
_entity.id
_entity.type
_entity.pdbx_description
1 polymer ?
#
loop_
_entity_poly.entity_id
_entity_poly.type
_entity_poly.pdbx_seq_one_letter_code
_entity_poly.pdbx_strand_id
1 'polypeptide(L)'
;MADLSDVKLSSEDILKKTFRNKVKGYDPTEVDTYLDQIISDYEVFQQIIEDLYGQIGDLQRKLMEANKAKQAQAHQTPAEEEIKTYTPKRRVNPVTDFSSSFDQGEISTNMAIIQRISTLERKVYNLEQKIYGSEN
;
A
#
# COMPACT_ATOMS: atom_id res chain seq x y z
N MET A 1 -8.05 -17.80 -14.46
CA MET A 1 -6.60 -17.98 -14.72
C MET A 1 -6.33 -19.46 -14.64
N ALA A 2 -5.37 -19.97 -15.40
CA ALA A 2 -4.92 -21.35 -15.21
C ALA A 2 -4.11 -21.39 -13.91
N ASP A 3 -4.40 -22.38 -13.06
CA ASP A 3 -3.68 -22.56 -11.80
C ASP A 3 -2.52 -23.54 -12.01
N LEU A 4 -1.53 -23.50 -11.10
CA LEU A 4 -0.36 -24.40 -11.18
C LEU A 4 -0.77 -25.89 -11.17
N SER A 5 -1.94 -26.21 -10.60
CA SER A 5 -2.56 -27.54 -10.60
C SER A 5 -3.07 -28.00 -11.98
N ASP A 6 -3.25 -27.09 -12.93
CA ASP A 6 -3.67 -27.42 -14.29
C ASP A 6 -2.49 -27.97 -15.13
N VAL A 7 -1.26 -27.84 -14.64
CA VAL A 7 -0.05 -28.39 -15.26
C VAL A 7 -0.02 -29.91 -15.04
N LYS A 8 -0.08 -30.67 -16.14
CA LYS A 8 -0.25 -32.14 -16.11
C LYS A 8 1.05 -32.94 -16.09
N LEU A 9 2.17 -32.30 -16.42
CA LEU A 9 3.46 -32.97 -16.61
C LEU A 9 4.54 -32.14 -15.91
N SER A 10 5.47 -32.81 -15.23
CA SER A 10 6.73 -32.22 -14.77
C SER A 10 7.88 -32.54 -15.74
N SER A 11 9.00 -31.81 -15.63
CA SER A 11 10.23 -32.10 -16.37
C SER A 11 10.67 -33.56 -16.18
N GLU A 12 10.52 -34.09 -14.96
CA GLU A 12 10.86 -35.47 -14.61
C GLU A 12 9.91 -36.49 -15.28
N ASP A 13 8.61 -36.17 -15.37
CA ASP A 13 7.63 -37.02 -16.06
C ASP A 13 7.91 -37.12 -17.55
N ILE A 14 8.35 -36.01 -18.16
CA ILE A 14 8.72 -35.95 -19.58
C ILE A 14 9.98 -36.78 -19.83
N LEU A 15 10.99 -36.65 -18.97
CA LEU A 15 12.24 -37.42 -19.07
C LEU A 15 12.02 -38.93 -18.95
N LYS A 16 11.14 -39.38 -18.04
CA LYS A 16 10.84 -40.80 -17.83
C LYS A 16 9.84 -41.36 -18.84
N LYS A 17 9.34 -40.55 -19.76
CA LYS A 17 8.30 -40.96 -20.70
C LYS A 17 8.86 -41.92 -21.73
N THR A 18 8.31 -43.13 -21.76
CA THR A 18 8.61 -44.10 -22.83
C THR A 18 7.51 -44.13 -23.87
N PHE A 19 7.90 -44.07 -25.15
CA PHE A 19 6.98 -44.15 -26.28
C PHE A 19 6.98 -45.55 -26.88
N ARG A 20 5.81 -46.00 -27.35
CA ARG A 20 5.69 -47.27 -28.08
C ARG A 20 6.19 -47.08 -29.50
N ASN A 21 7.18 -47.85 -29.92
CA ASN A 21 7.67 -47.82 -31.29
C ASN A 21 6.64 -48.47 -32.25
N LYS A 22 6.37 -47.81 -33.38
CA LYS A 22 5.49 -48.29 -34.45
C LYS A 22 6.20 -48.11 -35.79
N VAL A 23 5.96 -49.04 -36.73
CA VAL A 23 6.58 -49.07 -38.07
C VAL A 23 6.38 -47.78 -38.88
N LYS A 24 5.29 -47.04 -38.60
CA LYS A 24 5.13 -45.64 -39.01
C LYS A 24 5.05 -44.79 -37.75
N GLY A 25 5.97 -43.85 -37.60
CA GLY A 25 6.07 -42.94 -36.48
C GLY A 25 7.17 -41.91 -36.70
N TYR A 26 7.33 -41.02 -35.72
CA TYR A 26 8.44 -40.08 -35.67
C TYR A 26 9.76 -40.82 -35.37
N ASP A 27 10.88 -40.26 -35.79
CA ASP A 27 12.21 -40.76 -35.42
C ASP A 27 12.40 -40.57 -33.90
N PRO A 28 12.69 -41.64 -33.14
CA PRO A 28 12.97 -41.53 -31.71
C PRO A 28 14.06 -40.49 -31.39
N THR A 29 15.08 -40.37 -32.24
CA THR A 29 16.21 -39.45 -32.01
C THR A 29 15.80 -37.99 -32.11
N GLU A 30 14.95 -37.67 -33.09
CA GLU A 30 14.41 -36.32 -33.29
C GLU A 30 13.46 -35.95 -32.14
N VAL A 31 12.61 -36.90 -31.74
CA VAL A 31 11.70 -36.74 -30.60
C VAL A 31 12.48 -36.50 -29.31
N ASP A 32 13.51 -37.30 -29.03
CA ASP A 32 14.33 -37.14 -27.81
C ASP A 32 15.02 -35.77 -27.78
N THR A 33 15.63 -35.35 -28.89
CA THR A 33 16.26 -34.02 -29.01
C THR A 33 15.26 -32.88 -28.77
N TYR A 34 14.03 -33.05 -29.25
CA TYR A 34 12.96 -32.08 -29.03
C TYR A 34 12.45 -32.09 -27.57
N LEU A 35 12.36 -33.27 -26.96
CA LEU A 35 11.97 -33.41 -25.56
C LEU A 35 13.01 -32.83 -24.61
N ASP A 36 14.30 -32.90 -24.93
CA ASP A 36 15.37 -32.25 -24.16
C ASP A 36 15.16 -30.73 -24.08
N GLN A 37 14.73 -30.09 -25.17
CA GLN A 37 14.40 -28.67 -25.19
C GLN A 37 13.18 -28.36 -24.31
N ILE A 38 12.12 -29.17 -24.43
CA ILE A 38 10.92 -29.02 -23.60
C ILE A 38 11.26 -29.20 -22.12
N ILE A 39 12.10 -30.17 -21.76
CA ILE A 39 12.54 -30.39 -20.38
C ILE A 39 13.23 -29.13 -19.85
N SER A 40 14.15 -28.56 -20.63
CA SER A 40 14.85 -27.32 -20.26
C SER A 40 13.88 -26.17 -20.05
N ASP A 41 12.91 -25.98 -20.94
CA ASP A 41 11.89 -24.93 -20.80
C ASP A 41 11.04 -25.13 -19.54
N TYR A 42 10.66 -26.37 -19.22
CA TYR A 42 9.90 -26.68 -18.01
C TYR A 42 10.70 -26.36 -16.73
N GLU A 43 12.01 -26.63 -16.70
CA GLU A 43 12.88 -26.24 -15.59
C GLU A 43 12.95 -24.71 -15.44
N VAL A 44 13.11 -23.99 -16.55
CA VAL A 44 13.12 -22.52 -16.57
C VAL A 44 11.78 -21.96 -16.08
N PHE A 45 10.65 -22.53 -16.49
CA PHE A 45 9.34 -22.11 -16.00
C PHE A 45 9.20 -22.32 -14.50
N GLN A 46 9.70 -23.42 -13.94
CA GLN A 46 9.69 -23.63 -12.49
C GLN A 46 10.51 -22.56 -11.77
N GLN A 47 11.71 -22.25 -12.26
CA GLN A 47 12.54 -21.19 -11.67
C GLN A 47 11.83 -19.82 -11.70
N ILE A 48 11.22 -19.47 -12.83
CA ILE A 48 10.48 -18.20 -12.96
C ILE A 48 9.32 -18.14 -11.95
N ILE A 49 8.60 -19.26 -11.79
CA ILE A 49 7.47 -19.34 -10.87
C ILE A 49 7.96 -19.19 -9.41
N GLU A 50 9.03 -19.87 -9.03
CA GLU A 50 9.64 -19.74 -7.70
C GLU A 50 10.13 -18.31 -7.43
N ASP A 51 10.82 -17.69 -8.40
CA ASP A 51 11.29 -16.31 -8.30
C ASP A 51 10.13 -15.32 -8.12
N LEU A 52 9.03 -15.51 -8.85
CA LEU A 52 7.83 -14.69 -8.72
C LEU A 52 7.16 -14.86 -7.36
N TYR A 53 7.02 -16.08 -6.86
CA TYR A 53 6.49 -16.33 -5.52
C TYR A 53 7.38 -15.72 -4.44
N GLY A 54 8.71 -15.81 -4.59
CA GLY A 54 9.68 -15.16 -3.71
C GLY A 54 9.51 -13.63 -3.69
N GLN A 55 9.40 -13.00 -4.86
CA GLN A 55 9.18 -11.56 -4.97
C GLN A 55 7.85 -11.12 -4.35
N ILE A 56 6.78 -11.89 -4.54
CA ILE A 56 5.48 -11.62 -3.91
C ILE A 56 5.62 -11.69 -2.39
N GLY A 57 6.27 -12.71 -1.86
CA GLY A 57 6.51 -12.86 -0.42
C GLY A 57 7.31 -11.69 0.16
N ASP A 58 8.37 -11.26 -0.52
CA ASP A 58 9.18 -10.11 -0.10
C ASP A 58 8.40 -8.79 -0.14
N LEU A 59 7.61 -8.56 -1.18
CA LEU A 59 6.77 -7.37 -1.29
C LEU A 59 5.69 -7.35 -0.20
N GLN A 60 5.05 -8.48 0.07
CA GLN A 60 4.07 -8.61 1.16
C GLN A 60 4.70 -8.33 2.52
N ARG A 61 5.92 -8.84 2.78
CA ARG A 61 6.68 -8.54 4.00
C ARG A 61 6.97 -7.05 4.14
N LYS A 62 7.47 -6.41 3.08
CA LYS A 62 7.75 -4.95 3.07
C LYS A 62 6.49 -4.13 3.34
N LEU A 63 5.34 -4.51 2.75
CA LEU A 63 4.07 -3.85 3.02
C LEU A 63 3.62 -4.01 4.47
N MET A 64 3.78 -5.20 5.05
CA MET A 64 3.45 -5.45 6.46
C MET A 64 4.31 -4.62 7.40
N GLU A 65 5.62 -4.55 7.15
CA GLU A 65 6.57 -3.73 7.93
C GLU A 65 6.23 -2.23 7.83
N ALA A 66 5.96 -1.73 6.62
CA ALA A 66 5.56 -0.34 6.40
C ALA A 66 4.25 0.01 7.11
N ASN A 67 3.26 -0.88 7.09
CA ASN A 67 2.00 -0.70 7.81
C ASN A 67 2.20 -0.71 9.33
N LYS A 68 3.06 -1.58 9.84
CA LYS A 68 3.40 -1.62 11.28
C LYS A 68 4.12 -0.34 11.73
N ALA A 69 5.04 0.18 10.91
CA ALA A 69 5.72 1.45 11.18
C ALA A 69 4.74 2.65 11.20
N LYS A 70 3.77 2.69 10.29
CA LYS A 70 2.71 3.70 10.29
C LYS A 70 1.81 3.63 11.52
N GLN A 71 1.49 2.43 12.01
CA GLN A 71 0.69 2.25 13.24
C GLN A 71 1.48 2.64 14.51
N ALA A 72 2.79 2.43 14.52
CA ALA A 72 3.66 2.84 15.63
C ALA A 72 3.86 4.37 15.71
N GLN A 73 3.87 5.08 14.58
CA GLN A 73 3.96 6.54 14.54
C GLN A 73 2.65 7.24 14.95
N ALA A 74 1.51 6.56 14.91
CA ALA A 74 0.23 7.09 15.40
C ALA A 74 0.10 7.09 16.94
N HIS A 75 1.06 6.53 17.68
CA HIS A 75 1.03 6.41 19.15
C HIS A 75 2.14 7.20 19.87
N GLN A 76 2.77 8.19 19.23
CA GLN A 76 3.72 9.08 19.89
C GLN A 76 3.29 10.55 19.76
N THR A 77 2.37 10.97 20.62
CA THR A 77 2.30 12.36 21.10
C THR A 77 2.94 12.42 22.49
N PRO A 78 4.10 13.07 22.65
CA PRO A 78 4.68 13.42 23.93
C PRO A 78 3.88 14.53 24.64
N ALA A 79 3.77 14.39 25.96
CA ALA A 79 3.59 15.41 26.98
C ALA A 79 2.38 16.36 26.90
N GLU A 80 1.63 16.35 28.00
CA GLU A 80 0.60 17.30 28.43
C GLU A 80 1.05 18.76 28.22
N GLU A 81 0.50 19.44 27.21
CA GLU A 81 0.52 20.90 27.14
C GLU A 81 -0.84 21.46 27.52
N GLU A 82 -0.85 22.30 28.56
CA GLU A 82 -1.99 23.04 29.07
C GLU A 82 -2.81 23.70 27.95
N ILE A 83 -4.13 23.55 28.06
CA ILE A 83 -5.14 24.08 27.17
C ILE A 83 -5.11 25.63 27.23
N LYS A 84 -4.27 26.29 26.44
CA LYS A 84 -4.32 27.75 26.26
C LYS A 84 -5.43 28.11 25.28
N THR A 85 -6.62 28.37 25.81
CA THR A 85 -7.75 28.93 25.06
C THR A 85 -7.33 30.23 24.36
N TYR A 86 -7.30 30.19 23.02
CA TYR A 86 -7.03 31.37 22.19
C TYR A 86 -8.20 32.37 22.31
N THR A 87 -7.93 33.53 22.90
CA THR A 87 -8.81 34.69 22.83
C THR A 87 -8.32 35.60 21.69
N PRO A 88 -9.04 35.72 20.57
CA PRO A 88 -8.61 36.61 19.50
C PRO A 88 -8.71 38.07 19.96
N LYS A 89 -7.58 38.69 20.27
CA LYS A 89 -7.47 40.15 20.38
C LYS A 89 -7.49 40.72 18.97
N ARG A 90 -8.66 41.20 18.52
CA ARG A 90 -8.80 42.02 17.31
C ARG A 90 -7.92 43.26 17.45
N ARG A 91 -6.79 43.31 16.73
CA ARG A 91 -6.17 44.57 16.32
C ARG A 91 -6.64 44.87 14.90
N VAL A 92 -7.53 45.85 14.78
CA VAL A 92 -7.86 46.47 13.50
C VAL A 92 -6.81 47.55 13.27
N ASN A 93 -5.99 47.43 12.23
CA ASN A 93 -5.30 48.55 11.60
C ASN A 93 -5.24 48.28 10.08
N PRO A 94 -5.48 49.30 9.23
CA PRO A 94 -5.66 49.12 7.79
C PRO A 94 -4.31 49.03 7.04
N VAL A 95 -4.32 48.14 6.04
CA VAL A 95 -3.45 47.96 4.86
C VAL A 95 -2.25 48.90 4.66
N THR A 96 -1.08 48.30 4.48
CA THR A 96 -0.11 48.72 3.47
C THR A 96 0.39 47.52 2.68
N ASP A 97 0.29 47.69 1.37
CA ASP A 97 0.78 46.88 0.26
C ASP A 97 2.22 46.36 0.42
N PHE A 98 2.41 45.05 0.26
CA PHE A 98 3.68 44.44 -0.12
C PHE A 98 3.42 43.16 -0.91
N SER A 99 3.47 43.29 -2.23
CA SER A 99 3.46 42.17 -3.17
C SER A 99 4.76 41.36 -3.06
N SER A 100 4.63 40.11 -2.61
CA SER A 100 5.51 39.02 -3.03
C SER A 100 4.78 37.67 -2.89
N SER A 101 4.17 37.24 -3.99
CA SER A 101 4.21 35.85 -4.48
C SER A 101 3.96 34.71 -3.48
N PHE A 102 2.86 34.75 -2.72
CA PHE A 102 2.32 33.54 -2.10
C PHE A 102 0.82 33.43 -2.36
N ASP A 103 0.43 32.21 -2.72
CA ASP A 103 -0.87 31.81 -3.21
C ASP A 103 -2.04 32.40 -2.38
N GLN A 104 -2.73 33.39 -2.96
CA GLN A 104 -3.86 34.06 -2.33
C GLN A 104 -5.05 33.12 -2.08
N GLY A 105 -5.11 31.97 -2.77
CA GLY A 105 -6.12 30.95 -2.54
C GLY A 105 -5.93 30.19 -1.23
N GLU A 106 -4.69 29.85 -0.89
CA GLU A 106 -4.37 29.07 0.32
C GLU A 106 -4.49 29.91 1.59
N ILE A 107 -4.11 31.19 1.58
CA ILE A 107 -4.20 32.06 2.77
C ILE A 107 -5.68 32.28 3.18
N SER A 108 -6.56 32.48 2.20
CA SER A 108 -8.02 32.54 2.40
C SER A 108 -8.57 31.24 3.00
N THR A 109 -8.12 30.10 2.45
CA THR A 109 -8.57 28.77 2.87
C THR A 109 -8.08 28.43 4.27
N ASN A 110 -6.81 28.70 4.58
CA ASN A 110 -6.22 28.52 5.89
C ASN A 110 -6.93 29.39 6.94
N MET A 111 -7.27 30.64 6.59
CA MET A 111 -8.08 31.51 7.44
C MET A 111 -9.49 30.95 7.67
N ALA A 112 -10.14 30.41 6.63
CA ALA A 112 -11.46 29.80 6.75
C ALA A 112 -11.43 28.51 7.59
N ILE A 113 -10.37 27.70 7.45
CA ILE A 113 -10.13 26.50 8.26
C ILE A 113 -9.95 26.89 9.72
N ILE A 114 -9.11 27.89 10.02
CA ILE A 114 -8.90 28.38 11.39
C ILE A 114 -10.20 28.88 12.00
N GLN A 115 -11.00 29.68 11.27
CA GLN A 115 -12.31 30.15 11.75
C GLN A 115 -13.29 28.99 12.00
N ARG A 116 -13.29 27.98 11.14
CA ARG A 116 -14.14 26.81 11.28
C ARG A 116 -13.73 26.00 12.51
N ILE A 117 -12.44 25.79 12.73
CA ILE A 117 -11.90 25.10 13.91
C ILE A 117 -12.28 25.87 15.18
N SER A 118 -12.05 27.18 15.26
CA SER A 118 -12.44 27.98 16.44
C SER A 118 -13.94 27.95 16.73
N THR A 119 -14.78 27.88 15.68
CA THR A 119 -16.24 27.75 15.83
C THR A 119 -16.62 26.37 16.35
N LEU A 120 -15.95 25.31 15.86
CA LEU A 120 -16.16 23.94 16.30
C LEU A 120 -15.70 23.76 17.74
N GLU A 121 -14.52 24.25 18.12
CA GLU A 121 -14.01 24.22 19.50
C GLU A 121 -14.99 24.88 20.47
N ARG A 122 -15.52 26.06 20.13
CA ARG A 122 -16.55 26.73 20.95
C ARG A 122 -17.82 25.89 21.09
N LYS A 123 -18.27 25.23 20.03
CA LYS A 123 -19.48 24.39 20.06
C LYS A 123 -19.25 23.13 20.89
N VAL A 124 -18.11 22.47 20.71
CA VAL A 124 -17.71 21.28 21.47
C VAL A 124 -17.63 21.65 22.95
N TYR A 125 -16.96 22.73 23.31
CA TYR A 125 -16.89 23.20 24.70
C TYR A 125 -18.27 23.45 25.32
N ASN A 126 -19.19 24.12 24.61
CA ASN A 126 -20.55 24.35 25.11
C ASN A 126 -21.38 23.05 25.19
N LEU A 127 -21.14 22.08 24.31
CA LEU A 127 -21.76 20.76 24.35
C LEU A 127 -21.22 19.94 25.53
N GLU A 128 -19.91 19.94 25.75
CA GLU A 128 -19.27 19.31 26.90
C GLU A 128 -19.77 19.93 28.20
N GLN A 129 -19.88 21.26 28.29
CA GLN A 129 -20.48 21.90 29.47
C GLN A 129 -21.93 21.50 29.70
N LYS A 130 -22.73 21.29 28.65
CA LYS A 130 -24.10 20.80 28.79
C LYS A 130 -24.16 19.32 29.19
N ILE A 131 -23.28 18.50 28.64
CA ILE A 131 -23.29 17.05 28.89
C ILE A 131 -22.72 16.75 30.28
N TYR A 132 -21.60 17.37 30.66
CA TYR A 132 -20.92 17.16 31.94
C TYR A 132 -21.34 18.11 33.06
N GLY A 133 -21.99 19.24 32.74
CA GLY A 133 -22.58 20.15 33.73
C GLY A 133 -24.00 19.77 34.17
N SER A 134 -24.57 18.68 33.64
CA SER A 134 -25.89 18.17 34.02
C SER A 134 -25.86 17.08 35.10
N GLU A 135 -24.67 16.70 35.60
CA GLU A 135 -24.48 15.71 36.67
C GLU A 135 -24.05 16.34 38.01
N ASN A 136 -24.60 17.51 38.37
CA ASN A 136 -24.61 18.00 39.76
C ASN A 136 -25.92 18.73 40.07
#